data_AF-A0A090X0U2-F1
#
_entry.id   AF-A0A090X0U2-F1
#
_cell.length_a   1.000
_cell.length_b   1.000
_cell.length_c   1.000
_cell.angle_alpha   90.00
_cell.angle_beta   90.00
_cell.angle_gamma   90.00
#
_symmetry.space_group_name_H-M   'P 1'
#
loop_
_entity.id
_entity.type
_entity.pdbx_description
1 polymer ?
#
loop_
_entity_poly.entity_id
_entity_poly.type
_entity_poly.pdbx_seq_one_letter_code
_entity_poly.pdbx_strand_id
1 'polypeptide(L)'
;MTDPDLVQLICAFRLLDEDVELSMSTRESEVFRNNIVNLGVTSISAESKTNPGGYAVAPESLEQFEISDERSTEAVASMLKSKGLEVVWKDWANNWE
;
A
#
# COMPACT_ATOMS: atom_id res chain seq x y z
N MET A 1 -2.54 -7.11 16.65
CA MET A 1 -2.73 -7.89 15.43
C MET A 1 -1.36 -8.24 14.92
N THR A 2 -1.09 -9.51 14.64
CA THR A 2 0.20 -10.01 14.14
C THR A 2 0.15 -10.25 12.63
N ASP A 3 1.30 -10.40 11.97
CA ASP A 3 1.35 -10.70 10.53
C ASP A 3 0.50 -11.94 10.15
N PRO A 4 0.55 -13.07 10.89
CA PRO A 4 -0.35 -14.21 10.63
C PRO A 4 -1.84 -13.86 10.73
N ASP A 5 -2.24 -13.05 11.71
CA ASP A 5 -3.64 -12.63 11.87
C ASP A 5 -4.09 -11.81 10.66
N LEU A 6 -3.24 -10.91 10.17
CA LEU A 6 -3.54 -10.07 9.02
C LEU A 6 -3.59 -10.88 7.72
N VAL A 7 -2.68 -11.84 7.53
CA VAL A 7 -2.74 -12.79 6.39
C VAL A 7 -4.03 -13.60 6.44
N GLN A 8 -4.40 -14.13 7.61
CA GLN A 8 -5.65 -14.87 7.77
C GLN A 8 -6.86 -14.02 7.39
N LEU A 9 -6.89 -12.75 7.83
CA LEU A 9 -7.97 -11.82 7.50
C LEU A 9 -8.07 -11.56 6.00
N ILE A 10 -6.95 -11.31 5.32
CA ILE A 10 -6.90 -11.07 3.87
C ILE A 10 -7.42 -12.31 3.12
N CYS A 11 -6.95 -13.50 3.50
CA CYS A 11 -7.44 -14.75 2.92
C CYS A 11 -8.94 -14.95 3.18
N ALA A 12 -9.43 -14.65 4.38
CA ALA A 12 -10.85 -14.77 4.71
C ALA A 12 -11.71 -13.84 3.84
N PHE A 13 -11.29 -12.60 3.61
CA PHE A 13 -11.99 -11.69 2.68
C PHE A 13 -11.97 -12.22 1.25
N ARG A 14 -10.85 -12.76 0.79
CA ARG A 14 -10.75 -13.35 -0.57
C ARG A 14 -11.60 -14.58 -0.79
N LEU A 15 -11.88 -15.34 0.26
CA LEU A 15 -12.82 -16.46 0.23
C LEU A 15 -14.27 -16.02 0.35
N LEU A 16 -14.54 -14.90 1.02
CA LEU A 16 -15.87 -14.37 1.25
C LEU A 16 -16.42 -13.66 0.01
N ASP A 17 -15.61 -12.79 -0.59
CA ASP A 17 -15.98 -11.95 -1.72
C ASP A 17 -14.74 -11.68 -2.58
N GLU A 18 -14.75 -12.14 -3.82
CA GLU A 18 -13.62 -11.94 -4.73
C GLU A 18 -13.52 -10.49 -5.24
N ASP A 19 -14.64 -9.77 -5.28
CA ASP A 19 -14.74 -8.41 -5.81
C ASP A 19 -14.39 -7.33 -4.77
N VAL A 20 -14.24 -7.71 -3.49
CA VAL A 20 -13.92 -6.75 -2.43
C VAL A 20 -12.54 -6.12 -2.67
N GLU A 21 -12.46 -4.79 -2.66
CA GLU A 21 -11.16 -4.11 -2.76
C GLU A 21 -10.42 -4.22 -1.40
N LEU A 22 -9.17 -4.69 -1.44
CA LEU A 22 -8.28 -4.69 -0.29
C LEU A 22 -7.09 -3.78 -0.57
N SER A 23 -7.01 -2.70 0.21
CA SER A 23 -5.94 -1.72 0.11
C SER A 23 -4.86 -1.94 1.16
N MET A 24 -3.61 -2.00 0.70
CA MET A 24 -2.43 -2.17 1.55
C MET A 24 -1.69 -0.83 1.71
N SER A 25 -1.61 -0.34 2.94
CA SER A 25 -0.98 0.96 3.23
C SER A 25 0.53 0.84 3.50
N THR A 26 1.19 1.98 3.67
CA THR A 26 2.61 2.07 4.08
C THR A 26 2.81 1.88 5.60
N ARG A 27 1.76 1.53 6.36
CA ARG A 27 1.84 1.18 7.78
C ARG A 27 2.41 -0.21 8.03
N GLU A 28 2.35 -1.06 7.00
CA GLU A 28 2.87 -2.43 7.10
C GLU A 28 4.33 -2.47 6.66
N SER A 29 5.11 -3.37 7.27
CA SER A 29 6.55 -3.49 7.00
C SER A 29 6.84 -3.88 5.55
N GLU A 30 8.02 -3.51 5.05
CA GLU A 30 8.49 -3.92 3.72
C GLU A 30 8.41 -5.44 3.52
N VAL A 31 8.80 -6.22 4.53
CA VAL A 31 8.83 -7.68 4.48
C VAL A 31 7.42 -8.22 4.31
N PHE A 32 6.46 -7.73 5.11
CA PHE A 32 5.08 -8.16 5.00
C PHE A 32 4.51 -7.79 3.62
N ARG A 33 4.69 -6.54 3.21
CA ARG A 33 4.22 -6.00 1.93
C ARG A 33 4.78 -6.76 0.72
N ASN A 34 6.05 -7.16 0.77
CA ASN A 34 6.66 -7.96 -0.29
C ASN A 34 6.00 -9.35 -0.43
N ASN A 35 5.45 -9.92 0.65
CA ASN A 35 4.85 -11.25 0.59
C ASN A 35 3.35 -11.19 0.28
N ILE A 36 2.63 -10.24 0.88
CA ILE A 36 1.17 -10.20 0.84
C ILE A 36 0.59 -9.80 -0.52
N VAL A 37 1.36 -9.13 -1.37
CA VAL A 37 0.93 -8.71 -2.72
C VAL A 37 0.48 -9.87 -3.60
N ASN A 38 0.92 -11.10 -3.31
CA ASN A 38 0.51 -12.31 -4.06
C ASN A 38 -0.71 -13.01 -3.45
N LEU A 39 -1.27 -12.51 -2.34
CA LEU A 39 -2.32 -13.17 -1.57
C LEU A 39 -3.67 -12.42 -1.60
N GLY A 40 -3.82 -11.47 -2.53
CA GLY A 40 -5.11 -10.81 -2.81
C GLY A 40 -5.21 -9.35 -2.41
N VAL A 41 -4.11 -8.65 -2.15
CA VAL A 41 -4.16 -7.17 -2.12
C VAL A 41 -4.45 -6.66 -3.53
N THR A 42 -5.38 -5.73 -3.68
CA THR A 42 -5.80 -5.16 -4.99
C THR A 42 -5.25 -3.77 -5.25
N SER A 43 -4.97 -3.01 -4.19
CA SER A 43 -4.32 -1.69 -4.29
C SER A 43 -3.27 -1.53 -3.21
N ILE A 44 -2.18 -0.80 -3.52
CA ILE A 44 -1.08 -0.60 -2.57
C ILE A 44 -0.58 0.84 -2.65
N SER A 45 -0.45 1.50 -1.49
CA SER A 45 0.11 2.85 -1.40
C SER A 45 1.63 2.79 -1.44
N ALA A 46 2.30 3.77 -2.04
CA ALA A 46 3.76 3.91 -2.00
C ALA A 46 4.11 5.37 -1.69
N GLU A 47 5.24 5.58 -1.03
CA GLU A 47 5.77 6.92 -0.76
C GLU A 47 4.74 7.88 -0.13
N SER A 48 3.96 7.36 0.81
CA SER A 48 2.94 8.13 1.53
C SER A 48 3.60 9.26 2.34
N LYS A 49 2.97 10.43 2.40
CA LYS A 49 3.25 11.46 3.40
C LYS A 49 2.03 11.58 4.30
N THR A 50 2.24 11.32 5.59
CA THR A 50 1.16 11.25 6.60
C THR A 50 0.97 12.55 7.36
N ASN A 51 1.75 13.56 7.01
CA ASN A 51 1.73 14.89 7.60
C ASN A 51 1.01 15.89 6.67
N PRO A 52 0.13 16.76 7.20
CA PRO A 52 -0.59 17.76 6.41
C PRO A 52 0.37 18.64 5.60
N GLY A 53 0.20 18.68 4.28
CA GLY A 53 1.09 19.44 3.39
C GLY A 53 2.46 18.80 3.18
N GLY A 54 2.65 17.52 3.53
CA GLY A 54 3.94 16.82 3.48
C GLY A 54 4.59 16.66 2.10
N TYR A 55 3.82 16.86 1.03
CA TYR A 55 4.35 16.92 -0.34
C TYR A 55 4.77 18.33 -0.77
N ALA A 56 4.43 19.37 0.01
CA ALA A 56 4.60 20.77 -0.37
C ALA A 56 5.48 21.56 0.61
N VAL A 57 5.09 21.73 1.88
CA VAL A 57 5.75 22.66 2.81
C VAL A 57 5.36 22.37 4.27
N ALA A 58 6.09 21.52 5.02
CA ALA A 58 6.26 21.60 6.50
C ALA A 58 6.88 20.30 7.06
N PRO A 59 8.17 20.30 7.48
CA PRO A 59 8.78 19.15 8.14
C PRO A 59 8.31 18.95 9.59
N GLU A 60 7.61 19.92 10.20
CA GLU A 60 7.19 19.91 11.60
C GLU A 60 5.67 19.85 11.77
N SER A 61 4.98 18.99 11.02
CA SER A 61 3.56 18.71 11.25
C SER A 61 3.39 17.30 11.81
N LEU A 62 2.47 17.16 12.77
CA LEU A 62 2.15 15.87 13.40
C LEU A 62 1.68 14.88 12.33
N GLU A 63 2.37 13.74 12.25
CA GLU A 63 1.99 12.62 11.41
C GLU A 63 0.68 11.99 11.92
N GLN A 64 -0.23 11.67 11.01
CA GLN A 64 -1.48 10.96 11.36
C GLN A 64 -1.20 9.50 11.79
N PHE A 65 -0.14 8.90 11.25
CA PHE A 65 0.35 7.57 11.59
C PHE A 65 1.80 7.40 11.13
N GLU A 66 2.51 6.49 11.80
CA GLU A 66 3.89 6.10 11.46
C GLU A 66 3.91 5.28 10.16
N ILE A 67 4.94 5.53 9.35
CA ILE A 67 5.22 4.81 8.11
C ILE A 67 6.23 3.70 8.42
N SER A 68 5.93 2.45 8.04
CA SER A 68 6.82 1.30 8.22
C SER A 68 7.50 0.83 6.93
N ASP A 69 7.17 1.45 5.81
CA ASP A 69 7.82 1.25 4.51
C ASP A 69 7.95 2.60 3.80
N GLU A 70 9.16 3.14 3.84
CA GLU A 70 9.53 4.46 3.31
C GLU A 70 10.06 4.39 1.86
N ARG A 71 9.98 3.22 1.21
CA ARG A 71 10.48 3.06 -0.16
C ARG A 71 9.75 4.00 -1.12
N SER A 72 10.51 4.53 -2.08
CA SER A 72 9.96 5.36 -3.14
C SER A 72 8.97 4.59 -4.01
N THR A 73 8.14 5.33 -4.72
CA THR A 73 7.16 4.79 -5.67
C THR A 73 7.82 3.89 -6.72
N GLU A 74 8.99 4.26 -7.22
CA GLU A 74 9.77 3.48 -8.21
C GLU A 74 10.31 2.17 -7.63
N ALA A 75 10.76 2.19 -6.37
CA ALA A 75 11.27 1.01 -5.69
C ALA A 75 10.14 0.00 -5.45
N VAL A 76 8.96 0.46 -5.01
CA VAL A 76 7.77 -0.40 -4.86
C VAL A 76 7.32 -0.94 -6.21
N ALA A 77 7.28 -0.11 -7.26
CA ALA A 77 6.91 -0.55 -8.60
C ALA A 77 7.88 -1.61 -9.15
N SER A 78 9.19 -1.44 -8.92
CA SER A 78 10.21 -2.41 -9.31
C SER A 78 10.07 -3.73 -8.53
N MET A 79 9.76 -3.65 -7.24
CA MET A 79 9.48 -4.81 -6.40
C MET A 79 8.26 -5.60 -6.92
N LEU A 80 7.16 -4.93 -7.26
CA LEU A 80 5.97 -5.57 -7.84
C LEU A 80 6.29 -6.25 -9.18
N LYS A 81 7.02 -5.56 -10.07
CA LYS A 81 7.46 -6.13 -11.36
C LYS A 81 8.34 -7.37 -11.18
N SER A 82 9.25 -7.36 -10.20
CA SER A 82 10.10 -8.52 -9.90
C SER A 82 9.31 -9.75 -9.41
N LYS A 83 8.07 -9.56 -8.95
CA LYS A 83 7.14 -10.62 -8.55
C LYS A 83 6.19 -11.05 -9.67
N GLY A 84 6.38 -10.52 -10.88
CA GLY A 84 5.55 -10.83 -12.03
C GLY A 84 4.21 -10.08 -12.05
N LEU A 85 4.07 -9.01 -11.25
CA LEU A 85 2.87 -8.17 -11.23
C LEU A 85 3.03 -6.96 -12.14
N GLU A 86 1.94 -6.59 -12.81
CA GLU A 86 1.84 -5.33 -13.55
C GLU A 86 1.35 -4.22 -12.62
N VAL A 87 2.01 -3.05 -12.71
CA VAL A 87 1.63 -1.87 -11.93
C VAL A 87 0.75 -1.00 -12.80
N VAL A 88 -0.50 -0.80 -12.38
CA VAL A 88 -1.48 0.05 -13.07
C VAL A 88 -1.67 1.34 -12.27
N TRP A 89 -1.49 2.48 -12.92
CA TRP A 89 -1.72 3.80 -12.34
C TRP A 89 -3.13 4.29 -12.72
N LYS A 90 -3.82 4.97 -11.79
CA LYS A 90 -5.09 5.67 -12.07
C LYS A 90 -4.83 7.09 -12.58
N ASP A 91 -3.89 7.26 -13.50
CA ASP A 91 -3.48 8.54 -14.09
C ASP A 91 -4.50 9.11 -15.09
N TRP A 92 -5.48 8.30 -15.49
CA TRP A 92 -6.55 8.65 -16.43
C TRP A 92 -7.80 9.25 -15.76
N ALA A 93 -7.96 9.09 -14.45
CA ALA A 93 -9.09 9.61 -13.69
C ALA A 93 -8.75 11.01 -13.18
N ASN A 94 -8.94 12.03 -14.02
CA ASN A 94 -8.79 13.46 -13.66
C ASN A 94 -9.93 13.91 -12.71
N ASN A 95 -10.13 13.24 -11.59
CA ASN A 95 -11.21 13.53 -10.64
C ASN A 95 -10.82 14.60 -9.61
N TRP A 96 -9.91 15.51 -9.97
CA TRP A 96 -9.40 16.58 -9.09
C TRP A 96 -9.89 17.98 -9.47
N GLU A 97 -10.98 18.07 -10.26
CA GLU A 97 -11.79 19.31 -10.36
C GLU A 97 -12.84 19.39 -9.26
#